data_AF-A0A418QB92-F1
#
_entry.id   AF-A0A418QB92-F1
#
_cell.length_a   1.000
_cell.length_b   1.000
_cell.length_c   1.000
_cell.angle_alpha   90.00
_cell.angle_beta   90.00
_cell.angle_gamma   90.00
#
_symmetry.space_group_name_H-M   'P 1'
#
loop_
_entity.id
_entity.type
_entity.pdbx_description
1 polymer ?
#
loop_
_entity_poly.entity_id
_entity_poly.type
_entity_poly.pdbx_seq_one_letter_code
_entity_poly.pdbx_strand_id
1 'polypeptide(L)'
;MAARQAKRARRRGKPGTLEEARALLWRALTRAGELLETEDPAHALKAVHAVSQGAAAYARIVEIGELEARIKALEDAQPGEEEDPAPTPTGPRLGRGAA
;
A
#
# COMPACT_ATOMS: atom_id res chain seq x y z
N MET A 1 -31.54 3.75 19.13
CA MET A 1 -30.96 4.17 17.83
C MET A 1 -29.46 4.54 17.91
N ALA A 2 -29.00 5.28 18.93
CA ALA A 2 -27.61 5.75 19.06
C ALA A 2 -26.53 4.64 19.13
N ALA A 3 -26.78 3.54 19.83
CA ALA A 3 -25.79 2.46 20.01
C ALA A 3 -25.40 1.75 18.70
N ARG A 4 -26.34 1.62 17.75
CA ARG A 4 -26.07 1.03 16.42
C ARG A 4 -25.22 1.96 15.55
N GLN A 5 -25.45 3.28 15.66
CA GLN A 5 -24.66 4.29 14.96
C GLN A 5 -23.22 4.36 15.49
N ALA A 6 -23.02 4.31 16.81
CA ALA A 6 -21.69 4.27 17.42
C ALA A 6 -20.88 3.02 17.03
N LYS A 7 -21.52 1.84 16.95
CA LYS A 7 -20.87 0.61 16.47
C LYS A 7 -20.48 0.70 14.99
N ARG A 8 -21.32 1.32 14.15
CA ARG A 8 -21.05 1.54 12.72
C ARG A 8 -19.95 2.57 12.49
N ALA A 9 -19.89 3.62 13.31
CA ALA A 9 -18.81 4.61 13.31
C ALA A 9 -17.46 4.00 13.71
N ARG A 10 -17.43 3.15 14.75
CA ARG A 10 -16.21 2.42 15.17
C ARG A 10 -15.67 1.47 14.10
N ARG A 11 -16.55 0.88 13.27
CA ARG A 11 -16.15 0.03 12.14
C ARG A 11 -15.63 0.82 10.94
N ARG A 12 -16.11 2.04 10.71
CA ARG A 12 -15.61 2.94 9.64
C ARG A 12 -14.24 3.55 9.95
N GLY A 13 -13.78 3.48 11.20
CA GLY A 13 -12.57 4.17 11.67
C GLY A 13 -11.28 3.35 11.67
N LYS A 14 -11.33 2.04 11.42
CA LYS A 14 -10.13 1.23 11.21
C LYS A 14 -10.05 0.93 9.71
N PRO A 15 -9.28 1.68 8.90
CA PRO A 15 -9.00 1.25 7.54
C PRO A 15 -8.34 -0.12 7.63
N GLY A 16 -9.04 -1.15 7.16
CA GLY A 16 -8.58 -2.52 7.16
C GLY A 16 -7.71 -2.83 5.94
N THR A 17 -7.83 -2.01 4.88
CA THR A 17 -7.08 -2.15 3.62
C THR A 17 -6.43 -0.82 3.22
N LEU A 18 -5.40 -0.88 2.36
CA LEU A 18 -4.76 0.31 1.78
C LEU A 18 -5.76 1.16 0.99
N GLU A 19 -6.69 0.54 0.27
CA GLU A 19 -7.76 1.21 -0.48
C GLU A 19 -8.65 2.06 0.44
N GLU A 20 -9.05 1.50 1.59
CA GLU A 20 -9.85 2.22 2.60
C GLU A 20 -9.06 3.35 3.25
N ALA A 21 -7.77 3.15 3.51
CA ALA A 21 -6.88 4.18 4.03
C ALA A 21 -6.72 5.33 3.02
N ARG A 22 -6.52 5.01 1.74
CA ARG A 22 -6.42 5.98 0.63
C ARG A 22 -7.68 6.83 0.53
N ALA A 23 -8.85 6.18 0.56
CA ALA A 23 -10.14 6.87 0.50
C ALA A 23 -10.39 7.77 1.73
N LEU A 24 -10.00 7.31 2.93
CA LEU A 24 -10.10 8.13 4.14
C LEU A 24 -9.20 9.37 4.06
N LEU A 25 -7.94 9.18 3.66
CA LEU A 25 -6.97 10.25 3.54
C LEU A 25 -7.38 11.26 2.47
N TRP A 26 -7.89 10.80 1.33
CA TRP A 26 -8.42 11.68 0.28
C TRP A 26 -9.53 12.59 0.80
N ARG A 27 -10.49 12.05 1.55
CA ARG A 27 -11.55 12.87 2.17
C ARG A 27 -10.99 13.92 3.13
N ALA A 28 -9.97 13.57 3.91
CA ALA A 28 -9.31 14.52 4.81
C ALA A 28 -8.60 15.64 4.04
N LEU A 29 -7.92 15.29 2.94
CA LEU A 29 -7.26 16.25 2.05
C LEU A 29 -8.26 17.21 1.38
N THR A 30 -9.36 16.70 0.85
CA THR A 30 -10.43 17.53 0.28
C THR A 30 -10.95 18.52 1.33
N ARG A 31 -11.20 18.05 2.55
CA ARG A 31 -11.67 18.90 3.64
C ARG A 31 -10.64 19.95 4.07
N ALA A 32 -9.36 19.61 4.07
CA ALA A 32 -8.30 20.58 4.33
C ALA A 32 -8.20 21.61 3.19
N GLY A 33 -8.38 21.20 1.94
CA GLY A 33 -8.41 22.08 0.78
C GLY A 33 -9.52 23.14 0.86
N GLU A 34 -10.72 22.76 1.29
CA GLU A 34 -11.82 23.70 1.52
C GLU A 34 -11.48 24.80 2.55
N LEU A 35 -10.59 24.50 3.50
CA LEU A 35 -10.17 25.46 4.53
C LEU A 35 -9.08 26.42 4.05
N LEU A 36 -8.47 26.19 2.89
CA LEU A 36 -7.48 27.11 2.31
C LEU A 36 -8.10 28.45 1.90
N GLU A 37 -9.37 28.44 1.50
CA GLU A 37 -10.12 29.62 1.07
C GLU A 37 -10.71 30.42 2.25
N THR A 38 -10.35 30.09 3.49
CA THR A 38 -10.88 30.76 4.69
C THR A 38 -10.14 32.07 4.97
N GLU A 39 -10.86 33.14 5.32
CA GLU A 39 -10.26 34.44 5.62
C GLU A 39 -9.38 34.47 6.88
N ASP A 40 -9.58 33.54 7.83
CA ASP A 40 -8.73 33.43 9.02
C ASP A 40 -7.35 32.85 8.66
N PRO A 41 -6.26 33.64 8.74
CA PRO A 41 -4.93 33.19 8.35
C PRO A 41 -4.42 32.02 9.19
N ALA A 42 -4.85 31.89 10.44
CA ALA A 42 -4.43 30.79 11.31
C ALA A 42 -5.05 29.46 10.87
N HIS A 43 -6.28 29.47 10.34
CA HIS A 43 -6.92 28.29 9.76
C HIS A 43 -6.31 27.94 8.41
N ALA A 44 -6.07 28.93 7.54
CA ALA A 44 -5.42 28.72 6.25
C ALA A 44 -4.02 28.08 6.41
N LEU A 45 -3.21 28.55 7.36
CA LEU A 45 -1.87 27.98 7.60
C LEU A 45 -1.93 26.52 8.09
N LYS A 46 -2.88 26.19 8.97
CA LYS A 46 -3.12 24.80 9.42
C LYS A 46 -3.57 23.91 8.26
N ALA A 47 -4.41 24.43 7.38
CA ALA A 47 -4.86 23.74 6.19
C ALA A 47 -3.69 23.44 5.23
N VAL A 48 -2.82 24.43 4.94
CA VAL A 48 -1.60 24.23 4.14
C VAL A 48 -0.71 23.13 4.72
N HIS A 49 -0.51 23.14 6.04
CA HIS A 49 0.27 22.11 6.71
C HIS A 49 -0.37 20.72 6.58
N ALA A 50 -1.67 20.62 6.85
CA ALA A 50 -2.41 19.37 6.75
C ALA A 50 -2.42 18.80 5.32
N VAL A 51 -2.58 19.65 4.30
CA VAL A 51 -2.48 19.27 2.90
C VAL A 51 -1.08 18.76 2.57
N SER A 52 -0.03 19.47 2.99
CA SER A 52 1.36 19.07 2.74
C SER A 52 1.69 17.70 3.36
N GLN A 53 1.29 17.48 4.62
CA GLN A 53 1.50 16.19 5.28
C GLN A 53 0.67 15.07 4.65
N GLY A 54 -0.60 15.35 4.36
CA GLY A 54 -1.52 14.39 3.78
C GLY A 54 -1.11 13.98 2.36
N ALA A 55 -0.59 14.91 1.55
CA ALA A 55 -0.10 14.62 0.20
C ALA A 55 1.08 13.64 0.23
N ALA A 56 2.04 13.84 1.13
CA ALA A 56 3.18 12.93 1.30
C ALA A 56 2.76 11.55 1.83
N ALA A 57 1.74 11.48 2.69
CA ALA A 57 1.17 10.20 3.12
C ALA A 57 0.40 9.52 1.97
N TYR A 58 -0.32 10.28 1.16
CA TYR A 58 -1.11 9.77 0.04
C TYR A 58 -0.23 9.16 -1.04
N ALA A 59 0.84 9.85 -1.43
CA ALA A 59 1.81 9.35 -2.40
C ALA A 59 2.38 7.98 -1.98
N ARG A 60 2.74 7.83 -0.70
CA ARG A 60 3.24 6.56 -0.14
C ARG A 60 2.22 5.44 -0.19
N ILE A 61 0.94 5.72 0.11
CA ILE A 61 -0.11 4.69 0.03
C ILE A 61 -0.29 4.21 -1.42
N VAL A 62 -0.25 5.13 -2.40
CA VAL A 62 -0.34 4.80 -3.82
C VAL A 62 0.85 3.94 -4.24
N GLU A 63 2.07 4.38 -3.91
CA GLU A 63 3.31 3.65 -4.21
C GLU A 63 3.27 2.21 -3.65
N ILE A 64 2.88 2.04 -2.39
CA ILE A 64 2.78 0.70 -1.78
C ILE A 64 1.74 -0.15 -2.53
N GLY A 65 0.59 0.41 -2.89
CA GLY A 65 -0.43 -0.31 -3.66
C GLY A 65 0.07 -0.77 -5.04
N GLU A 66 0.87 0.05 -5.72
CA GLU A 66 1.51 -0.32 -6.98
C GLU A 66 2.56 -1.42 -6.79
N LEU A 67 3.34 -1.36 -5.72
CA LEU A 67 4.31 -2.40 -5.37
C LEU A 67 3.63 -3.73 -5.06
N GLU A 68 2.55 -3.74 -4.28
CA GLU A 68 1.76 -4.94 -4.00
C GLU A 68 1.20 -5.55 -5.29
N ALA A 69 0.67 -4.73 -6.21
CA ALA A 69 0.16 -5.19 -7.50
C ALA A 69 1.28 -5.82 -8.37
N ARG A 70 2.47 -5.23 -8.36
CA ARG A 70 3.63 -5.76 -9.09
C ARG A 70 4.13 -7.07 -8.51
N ILE A 71 4.22 -7.17 -7.18
CA ILE A 71 4.62 -8.41 -6.49
C ILE A 71 3.63 -9.52 -6.83
N LYS A 72 2.34 -9.24 -6.70
CA LYS A 72 1.28 -10.20 -7.04
C LYS A 72 1.40 -10.68 -8.50
N ALA A 73 1.65 -9.78 -9.45
CA ALA A 73 1.82 -10.17 -10.85
C ALA A 73 3.04 -11.07 -11.09
N LEU A 74 4.12 -10.89 -10.32
CA LEU A 74 5.30 -11.75 -10.37
C LEU A 74 5.03 -13.13 -9.75
N GLU A 75 4.34 -13.17 -8.61
CA GLU A 75 3.92 -14.40 -7.94
C GLU A 75 2.95 -15.21 -8.82
N ASP A 76 2.00 -14.54 -9.46
CA ASP A 76 1.04 -15.17 -10.37
C ASP A 76 1.71 -15.63 -11.69
N ALA A 77 2.86 -15.04 -12.08
CA ALA A 77 3.62 -15.40 -13.28
C ALA A 77 4.65 -16.51 -13.06
N GLN A 78 4.95 -16.88 -11.80
CA GLN A 78 5.75 -18.05 -11.51
C GLN A 78 4.89 -19.30 -11.70
N PRO A 79 5.14 -20.14 -12.73
CA PRO A 79 4.54 -21.46 -12.76
C PRO A 79 4.95 -22.17 -11.47
N GLY A 80 4.01 -22.86 -10.83
CA GLY A 80 4.30 -23.64 -9.63
C GLY A 80 5.58 -24.43 -9.85
N GLU A 81 6.47 -24.42 -8.86
CA GLU A 81 7.57 -25.38 -8.78
C GLU A 81 6.92 -26.77 -8.76
N GLU A 82 6.62 -27.31 -9.95
CA GLU A 82 6.39 -28.72 -10.16
C GLU A 82 7.64 -29.39 -9.60
N GLU A 83 7.42 -30.22 -8.58
CA GLU A 83 8.39 -31.05 -7.88
C GLU A 83 9.61 -31.33 -8.75
N ASP A 84 10.74 -30.73 -8.37
CA ASP A 84 12.05 -30.92 -8.97
C ASP A 84 12.28 -32.44 -9.15
N PRO A 85 12.14 -33.01 -10.37
CA PRO A 85 12.26 -34.45 -10.54
C PRO A 85 13.76 -34.74 -10.52
N ALA A 86 14.26 -35.13 -9.34
CA ALA A 86 15.57 -35.70 -9.02
C ALA A 86 16.77 -35.19 -9.87
N PRO A 87 17.83 -34.62 -9.27
CA PRO A 87 18.90 -33.99 -10.03
C PRO A 87 19.57 -34.96 -11.01
N THR A 88 19.28 -34.83 -12.30
CA THR A 88 20.05 -35.50 -13.36
C THR A 88 21.44 -34.87 -13.42
N PRO A 89 22.54 -35.67 -13.35
CA PRO A 89 23.88 -35.12 -13.33
C PRO A 89 24.35 -34.81 -14.75
N THR A 90 23.99 -33.65 -15.28
CA THR A 90 24.55 -33.13 -16.54
C THR A 90 25.66 -32.11 -16.27
N GLY A 91 26.84 -32.64 -15.95
CA GLY A 91 28.09 -31.88 -15.94
C GLY A 91 29.25 -32.82 -16.32
N PRO A 92 30.26 -32.37 -17.09
CA PRO A 92 31.37 -33.23 -17.48
C PRO A 92 32.12 -33.68 -16.22
N ARG A 93 32.12 -34.99 -15.93
CA ARG A 93 32.94 -35.54 -14.86
C ARG A 93 34.40 -35.39 -15.26
N LEU A 94 35.09 -34.42 -14.66
CA LEU A 94 36.55 -34.36 -14.70
C LEU A 94 37.06 -35.72 -14.21
N GLY A 95 37.58 -36.52 -15.14
CA GLY A 95 38.14 -37.81 -14.84
C GLY A 95 39.27 -37.64 -13.84
N ARG A 96 39.18 -38.33 -12.71
CA ARG A 96 40.32 -38.60 -11.84
C ARG A 96 41.28 -39.50 -12.62
N GLY A 97 42.11 -38.89 -13.46
CA GLY A 97 43.24 -39.51 -14.12
C GLY A 97 44.41 -39.53 -13.16
N ALA A 98 44.84 -40.73 -12.78
CA ALA A 98 46.05 -40.99 -12.04
C ALA A 98 47.30 -40.58 -12.84
N ALA A 99 48.27 -40.00 -12.13
CA ALA A 99 49.71 -40.10 -12.39
C ALA A 99 50.44 -39.88 -11.06
#